data_AF-A0A8S3PRU8-F1
#
_entry.id   AF-A0A8S3PRU8-F1
#
_cell.length_a   1.000
_cell.length_b   1.000
_cell.length_c   1.000
_cell.angle_alpha   90.00
_cell.angle_beta   90.00
_cell.angle_gamma   90.00
#
_symmetry.space_group_name_H-M   'P 1'
#
loop_
_entity.id
_entity.type
_entity.pdbx_description
1 polymer ?
#
loop_
_entity_poly.entity_id
_entity_poly.type
_entity_poly.pdbx_seq_one_letter_code
_entity_poly.pdbx_strand_id
1 'polypeptide(L)'
;MDNCNEKRPVVAAELHLQKEATEESTKSTERNIFKIESDLLIYKLFYFGFGGAIGCVFPFLSVYYKQLGFSPNQIGIISGVRPLIGFMSGPLWGSIADRCRIRKMMMLISTFGWLTFLMGIGFVPPAATTDKNCQLELVFVNSTLGLHNTSSGKDALSSVFKKLSTSEQNKLLEDRGEIVHSPLSALSDSGCIEHIGMENVDKYGFQRCWASFGFGLFDYHVAFYFFAGCMIIVIISAFMFSFPHEKAAKADNKPKPNIKHTFKLFMTPHYCSWLVCMFVMGMCNGVIWAFLYWHMENLGASQLLIGLSSVVNNIAEIITFFVIFPLIKKVGVMPFMILGILGYIARFCVFAFINNPWFILPVEVLQGM
;
A
#
# COMPACT_ATOMS: atom_id res chain seq x y z
N MET A 1 41.07 3.99 52.84
CA MET A 1 40.22 5.04 52.21
C MET A 1 41.16 5.81 51.29
N ASP A 2 40.68 6.38 50.17
CA ASP A 2 41.45 7.20 49.20
C ASP A 2 41.70 6.57 47.80
N ASN A 3 40.66 6.01 47.15
CA ASN A 3 40.71 5.82 45.69
C ASN A 3 39.35 6.00 44.98
N CYS A 4 38.39 6.64 45.63
CA CYS A 4 37.02 6.81 45.11
C CYS A 4 36.67 8.26 44.70
N ASN A 5 37.56 9.23 44.95
CA ASN A 5 37.31 10.64 44.66
C ASN A 5 37.96 11.15 43.35
N GLU A 6 38.90 10.40 42.77
CA GLU A 6 39.65 10.88 41.59
C GLU A 6 39.01 10.49 40.25
N LYS A 7 38.13 9.47 40.22
CA LYS A 7 37.44 9.01 39.01
C LYS A 7 36.16 9.78 38.67
N ARG A 8 35.59 10.52 39.63
CA ARG A 8 34.33 11.26 39.47
C ARG A 8 34.40 12.42 38.43
N PRO A 9 35.47 13.23 38.37
CA PRO A 9 35.56 14.30 37.36
C PRO A 9 35.82 13.77 35.95
N VAL A 10 36.53 12.64 35.80
CA VAL A 10 36.85 12.04 34.50
C VAL A 10 35.60 11.45 33.83
N VAL A 11 34.80 10.68 34.59
CA VAL A 11 33.55 10.09 34.08
C VAL A 11 32.52 11.18 33.76
N ALA A 12 32.46 12.26 34.55
CA ALA A 12 31.60 13.40 34.24
C ALA A 12 32.03 14.13 32.96
N ALA A 13 33.34 14.33 32.76
CA ALA A 13 33.87 14.94 31.55
C ALA A 13 33.61 14.09 30.29
N GLU A 14 33.74 12.76 30.37
CA GLU A 14 33.37 11.84 29.27
C GLU A 14 31.87 11.86 28.97
N LEU A 15 31.01 11.94 29.99
CA LEU A 15 29.56 12.06 29.82
C LEU A 15 29.15 13.40 29.19
N HIS A 16 29.87 14.48 29.52
CA HIS A 16 29.68 15.80 28.90
C HIS A 16 30.14 15.80 27.45
N LEU A 17 31.31 15.22 27.14
CA LEU A 17 31.81 15.08 25.76
C LEU A 17 30.89 14.17 24.91
N GLN A 18 30.36 13.09 25.48
CA GLN A 18 29.39 12.24 24.80
C GLN A 18 28.06 12.96 24.56
N LYS A 19 27.60 13.79 25.51
CA LYS A 19 26.38 14.61 25.33
C LYS A 19 26.59 15.68 24.26
N GLU A 20 27.71 16.39 24.26
CA GLU A 20 28.03 17.39 23.25
C GLU A 20 28.19 16.77 21.86
N ALA A 21 28.86 15.61 21.75
CA ALA A 21 28.95 14.87 20.49
C ALA A 21 27.59 14.36 20.00
N THR A 22 26.70 13.96 20.92
CA THR A 22 25.34 13.53 20.58
C THR A 22 24.46 14.73 20.17
N GLU A 23 24.58 15.88 20.82
CA GLU A 23 23.87 17.11 20.45
C GLU A 23 24.35 17.71 19.12
N GLU A 24 25.66 17.67 18.82
CA GLU A 24 26.20 18.06 17.52
C GLU A 24 25.81 17.08 16.41
N SER A 25 25.80 15.78 16.70
CA SER A 25 25.26 14.77 15.77
C SER A 25 23.78 15.02 15.51
N THR A 26 22.99 15.33 16.53
CA THR A 26 21.55 15.61 16.37
C THR A 26 21.30 16.91 15.59
N LYS A 27 22.05 18.00 15.88
CA LYS A 27 21.96 19.28 15.15
C LYS A 27 22.52 19.22 13.72
N SER A 28 23.46 18.33 13.42
CA SER A 28 23.95 18.11 12.06
C SER A 28 23.02 17.20 11.26
N THR A 29 22.41 16.19 11.89
CA THR A 29 21.29 15.43 11.30
C THR A 29 20.12 16.36 11.00
N GLU A 30 19.68 17.21 11.94
CA GLU A 30 18.60 18.19 11.71
C GLU A 30 18.87 19.16 10.56
N ARG A 31 20.12 19.64 10.42
CA ARG A 31 20.53 20.51 9.29
C ARG A 31 20.62 19.76 7.95
N ASN A 32 20.76 18.44 7.96
CA ASN A 32 20.83 17.62 6.74
C ASN A 32 19.47 17.05 6.29
N ILE A 33 18.43 17.06 7.14
CA ILE A 33 17.08 16.59 6.77
C ILE A 33 16.50 17.38 5.57
N PHE A 34 16.87 18.66 5.42
CA PHE A 34 16.33 19.54 4.37
C PHE A 34 17.22 19.72 3.14
N LYS A 35 18.42 19.12 3.10
CA LYS A 35 19.24 19.18 1.88
C LYS A 35 18.63 18.21 0.86
N ILE A 36 17.96 18.77 -0.16
CA ILE A 36 17.43 17.98 -1.27
C ILE A 36 18.63 17.45 -2.05
N GLU A 37 19.09 16.24 -1.71
CA GLU A 37 20.00 15.47 -2.55
C GLU A 37 19.29 15.21 -3.87
N SER A 38 19.72 15.90 -4.94
CA SER A 38 19.10 15.83 -6.28
C SER A 38 19.03 14.41 -6.82
N ASP A 39 19.94 13.55 -6.37
CA ASP A 39 20.01 12.13 -6.72
C ASP A 39 18.82 11.32 -6.15
N LEU A 40 18.25 11.75 -5.01
CA LEU A 40 17.09 11.12 -4.37
C LEU A 40 15.75 11.66 -4.87
N LEU A 41 15.75 12.78 -5.61
CA LEU A 41 14.52 13.41 -6.10
C LEU A 41 13.70 12.47 -6.99
N ILE A 42 14.36 11.66 -7.81
CA ILE A 42 13.71 10.70 -8.71
C ILE A 42 12.88 9.69 -7.91
N TYR A 43 13.43 9.21 -6.78
CA TYR A 43 12.72 8.29 -5.89
C TYR A 43 11.53 9.00 -5.21
N LYS A 44 11.65 10.30 -4.88
CA LYS A 44 10.57 11.07 -4.22
C LYS A 44 9.38 11.22 -5.16
N LEU A 45 9.68 11.59 -6.41
CA LEU A 45 8.70 11.71 -7.47
C LEU A 45 8.04 10.36 -7.78
N PHE A 46 8.81 9.27 -7.80
CA PHE A 46 8.25 7.94 -7.97
C PHE A 46 7.29 7.60 -6.83
N TYR A 47 7.70 7.74 -5.57
CA TYR A 47 6.84 7.44 -4.43
C TYR A 47 5.59 8.32 -4.42
N PHE A 48 5.73 9.62 -4.66
CA PHE A 48 4.60 10.55 -4.75
C PHE A 48 3.61 10.17 -5.85
N GLY A 49 4.08 9.93 -7.07
CA GLY A 49 3.22 9.54 -8.18
C GLY A 49 2.59 8.16 -7.96
N PHE A 50 3.35 7.21 -7.41
CA PHE A 50 2.86 5.87 -7.12
C PHE A 50 1.80 5.87 -6.02
N GLY A 51 2.07 6.55 -4.92
CA GLY A 51 1.13 6.75 -3.83
C GLY A 51 -0.13 7.48 -4.28
N GLY A 52 0.01 8.56 -5.05
CA GLY A 52 -1.13 9.29 -5.59
C GLY A 52 -1.97 8.48 -6.56
N ALA A 53 -1.35 7.66 -7.40
CA ALA A 53 -2.05 6.73 -8.26
C ALA A 53 -2.89 5.70 -7.47
N ILE A 54 -2.34 5.12 -6.41
CA ILE A 54 -3.06 4.18 -5.54
C ILE A 54 -4.18 4.91 -4.79
N GLY A 55 -3.92 6.10 -4.26
CA GLY A 55 -4.88 6.89 -3.49
C GLY A 55 -6.09 7.38 -4.26
N CYS A 56 -5.96 7.58 -5.57
CA CYS A 56 -7.11 7.89 -6.43
C CYS A 56 -7.97 6.69 -6.79
N VAL A 57 -7.45 5.46 -6.67
CA VAL A 57 -8.12 4.26 -7.22
C VAL A 57 -8.69 3.41 -6.10
N PHE A 58 -7.88 3.06 -5.10
CA PHE A 58 -8.24 2.06 -4.08
C PHE A 58 -9.44 2.44 -3.20
N PRO A 59 -9.57 3.69 -2.68
CA PRO A 59 -10.70 4.06 -1.84
C PRO A 59 -12.05 4.00 -2.56
N PHE A 60 -12.05 4.29 -3.86
CA PHE A 60 -13.27 4.34 -4.67
C PHE A 60 -13.60 2.99 -5.33
N LEU A 61 -12.64 2.06 -5.41
CA LEU A 61 -12.81 0.80 -6.12
C LEU A 61 -13.86 -0.11 -5.46
N SER A 62 -13.87 -0.21 -4.13
CA SER A 62 -14.86 -1.01 -3.40
C SER A 62 -16.28 -0.40 -3.50
N VAL A 63 -16.39 0.92 -3.44
CA VAL A 63 -17.65 1.66 -3.65
C VAL A 63 -18.14 1.47 -5.09
N TYR A 64 -17.24 1.50 -6.07
CA TYR A 64 -17.55 1.22 -7.47
C TYR A 64 -18.12 -0.19 -7.66
N TYR A 65 -17.55 -1.23 -7.05
CA TYR A 65 -18.14 -2.57 -7.09
C TYR A 65 -19.53 -2.65 -6.47
N LYS A 66 -19.75 -1.94 -5.37
CA LYS A 66 -21.08 -1.85 -4.76
C LYS A 66 -22.09 -1.19 -5.72
N GLN A 67 -21.69 -0.13 -6.42
CA GLN A 67 -22.52 0.53 -7.44
C GLN A 67 -22.81 -0.35 -8.66
N LEU A 68 -21.89 -1.25 -9.01
CA LEU A 68 -22.12 -2.28 -10.04
C LEU A 68 -23.10 -3.38 -9.60
N GLY A 69 -23.57 -3.37 -8.35
CA GLY A 69 -24.53 -4.34 -7.81
C GLY A 69 -23.89 -5.63 -7.29
N PHE A 70 -22.57 -5.66 -7.08
CA PHE A 70 -21.91 -6.82 -6.48
C PHE A 70 -22.33 -7.02 -5.02
N SER A 71 -22.52 -8.27 -4.63
CA SER A 71 -22.77 -8.63 -3.24
C SER A 71 -21.52 -8.44 -2.36
N PRO A 72 -21.66 -8.19 -1.05
CA PRO A 72 -20.53 -8.08 -0.13
C PRO A 72 -19.59 -9.30 -0.15
N ASN A 73 -20.15 -10.49 -0.29
CA ASN A 73 -19.39 -11.73 -0.38
C ASN A 73 -18.52 -11.77 -1.65
N GLN A 74 -19.05 -11.30 -2.78
CA GLN A 74 -18.29 -11.25 -4.03
C GLN A 74 -17.17 -10.20 -3.98
N ILE A 75 -17.42 -9.03 -3.38
CA ILE A 75 -16.41 -7.98 -3.20
C ILE A 75 -15.31 -8.47 -2.27
N GLY A 76 -15.68 -9.11 -1.14
CA GLY A 76 -14.71 -9.71 -0.23
C GLY A 76 -13.81 -10.76 -0.89
N ILE A 77 -14.36 -11.59 -1.77
CA ILE A 77 -13.57 -12.57 -2.53
C ILE A 77 -12.60 -11.85 -3.49
N ILE A 78 -13.05 -10.83 -4.24
CA ILE A 78 -12.16 -10.04 -5.13
C ILE A 78 -11.01 -9.43 -4.34
N SER A 79 -11.37 -8.67 -3.31
CA SER A 79 -10.40 -7.94 -2.50
C SER A 79 -9.47 -8.87 -1.74
N GLY A 80 -9.92 -10.08 -1.37
CA GLY A 80 -9.09 -11.10 -0.70
C GLY A 80 -8.18 -11.89 -1.65
N VAL A 81 -8.59 -12.11 -2.90
CA VAL A 81 -7.76 -12.83 -3.90
C VAL A 81 -6.56 -11.99 -4.33
N ARG A 82 -6.70 -10.67 -4.48
CA ARG A 82 -5.61 -9.76 -4.87
C ARG A 82 -4.35 -9.88 -4.01
N PRO A 83 -4.38 -9.77 -2.66
CA PRO A 83 -3.20 -9.92 -1.84
C PRO A 83 -2.64 -11.36 -1.84
N LEU A 84 -3.46 -12.40 -2.05
CA LEU A 84 -2.97 -13.78 -2.22
C LEU A 84 -2.16 -13.93 -3.50
N ILE A 85 -2.66 -13.35 -4.61
CA ILE A 85 -1.95 -13.29 -5.88
C ILE A 85 -0.64 -12.51 -5.72
N GLY A 86 -0.67 -11.36 -5.05
CA GLY A 86 0.51 -10.55 -4.73
C GLY A 86 1.55 -11.34 -3.91
N PHE A 87 1.10 -12.05 -2.88
CA PHE A 87 1.95 -12.87 -2.01
C PHE A 87 2.64 -14.01 -2.78
N MET A 88 1.95 -14.66 -3.71
CA MET A 88 2.51 -15.74 -4.54
C MET A 88 3.44 -15.20 -5.63
N SER A 89 3.07 -14.08 -6.26
CA SER A 89 3.81 -13.51 -7.37
C SER A 89 5.06 -12.75 -6.93
N GLY A 90 5.06 -12.12 -5.76
CA GLY A 90 6.17 -11.31 -5.24
C GLY A 90 7.51 -12.07 -5.20
N PRO A 91 7.62 -13.22 -4.52
CA PRO A 91 8.86 -14.00 -4.47
C PRO A 91 9.29 -14.55 -5.85
N LEU A 92 8.33 -14.92 -6.70
CA LEU A 92 8.60 -15.43 -8.04
C LEU A 92 9.26 -14.35 -8.90
N TRP A 93 8.66 -13.16 -8.99
CA TRP A 93 9.20 -12.06 -9.76
C TRP A 93 10.48 -11.48 -9.17
N GLY A 94 10.59 -11.41 -7.83
CA GLY A 94 11.84 -11.00 -7.16
C GLY A 94 13.01 -11.92 -7.50
N SER A 95 12.78 -13.25 -7.45
CA SER A 95 13.77 -14.24 -7.87
C SER A 95 14.17 -14.09 -9.35
N ILE A 96 13.20 -13.88 -10.23
CA ILE A 96 13.45 -13.71 -11.67
C ILE A 96 14.27 -12.43 -11.91
N ALA A 97 13.86 -11.32 -11.31
CA ALA A 97 14.52 -10.03 -11.43
C ALA A 97 16.00 -10.10 -11.00
N ASP A 98 16.27 -10.81 -9.90
CA ASP A 98 17.62 -10.98 -9.35
C ASP A 98 18.51 -11.92 -10.18
N ARG A 99 17.97 -13.06 -10.64
CA ARG A 99 18.75 -14.03 -11.44
C ARG A 99 19.07 -13.53 -12.83
N CYS A 100 18.07 -12.89 -13.46
CA CYS A 100 18.21 -12.36 -14.80
C CYS A 100 18.92 -10.99 -14.78
N ARG A 101 19.06 -10.36 -13.60
CA ARG A 101 19.56 -8.99 -13.44
C ARG A 101 18.82 -8.07 -14.40
N ILE A 102 17.50 -8.04 -14.26
CA ILE A 102 16.61 -7.25 -15.11
C ILE A 102 15.66 -6.43 -14.24
N ARG A 103 16.08 -6.01 -13.04
CA ARG A 103 15.23 -5.29 -12.06
C ARG A 103 14.62 -4.05 -12.69
N LYS A 104 15.42 -3.29 -13.46
CA LYS A 104 14.93 -2.13 -14.22
C LYS A 104 13.86 -2.48 -15.26
N MET A 105 14.07 -3.55 -16.03
CA MET A 105 13.07 -3.96 -17.03
C MET A 105 11.80 -4.50 -16.38
N MET A 106 11.92 -5.23 -15.27
CA MET A 106 10.77 -5.70 -14.49
C MET A 106 9.98 -4.51 -13.93
N MET A 107 10.64 -3.51 -13.37
CA MET A 107 9.99 -2.28 -12.90
C MET A 107 9.20 -1.57 -14.03
N LEU A 108 9.77 -1.47 -15.23
CA LEU A 108 9.09 -0.88 -16.39
C LEU A 108 7.91 -1.74 -16.84
N ILE A 109 8.08 -3.06 -17.00
CA ILE A 109 7.00 -3.98 -17.38
C ILE A 109 5.84 -3.91 -16.39
N SER A 110 6.13 -3.87 -15.09
CA SER A 110 5.12 -3.73 -14.04
C SER A 110 4.40 -2.39 -14.09
N THR A 111 5.11 -1.30 -14.34
CA THR A 111 4.53 0.04 -14.48
C THR A 111 3.60 0.11 -15.70
N PHE A 112 4.04 -0.40 -16.86
CA PHE A 112 3.21 -0.45 -18.06
C PHE A 112 2.02 -1.39 -17.91
N GLY A 113 2.21 -2.55 -17.26
CA GLY A 113 1.12 -3.50 -16.99
C GLY A 113 0.06 -2.92 -16.06
N TRP A 114 0.46 -2.12 -15.08
CA TRP A 114 -0.48 -1.39 -14.24
C TRP A 114 -1.22 -0.31 -15.03
N LEU A 115 -0.53 0.47 -15.88
CA LEU A 115 -1.19 1.48 -16.71
C LEU A 115 -2.25 0.87 -17.65
N THR A 116 -1.91 -0.23 -18.34
CA THR A 116 -2.84 -0.90 -19.26
C THR A 116 -4.04 -1.48 -18.51
N PHE A 117 -3.80 -2.01 -17.30
CA PHE A 117 -4.86 -2.47 -16.41
C PHE A 117 -5.83 -1.34 -16.01
N LEU A 118 -5.32 -0.18 -15.59
CA LEU A 118 -6.18 0.93 -15.15
C LEU A 118 -6.92 1.61 -16.30
N MET A 119 -6.32 1.67 -17.49
CA MET A 119 -7.06 2.06 -18.69
C MET A 119 -8.22 1.10 -18.97
N GLY A 120 -8.02 -0.20 -18.74
CA GLY A 120 -9.06 -1.23 -18.88
C GLY A 120 -10.28 -0.98 -17.98
N ILE A 121 -10.08 -0.55 -16.74
CA ILE A 121 -11.18 -0.21 -15.81
C ILE A 121 -11.99 0.98 -16.34
N GLY A 122 -11.33 1.99 -16.93
CA GLY A 122 -12.00 3.19 -17.45
C GLY A 122 -12.98 2.92 -18.59
N PHE A 123 -12.83 1.81 -19.32
CA PHE A 123 -13.75 1.39 -20.38
C PHE A 123 -14.95 0.59 -19.86
N VAL A 124 -14.99 0.22 -18.58
CA VAL A 124 -16.12 -0.49 -17.99
C VAL A 124 -17.21 0.55 -17.66
N PRO A 125 -18.33 0.60 -18.42
CA PRO A 125 -19.38 1.54 -18.12
C PRO A 125 -19.93 1.25 -16.71
N PRO A 126 -20.19 2.27 -15.88
CA PRO A 126 -20.90 2.05 -14.64
C PRO A 126 -22.21 1.35 -14.98
N ALA A 127 -22.54 0.28 -14.25
CA ALA A 127 -23.83 -0.38 -14.39
C ALA A 127 -24.88 0.72 -14.27
N ALA A 128 -25.57 0.99 -15.38
CA ALA A 128 -26.61 2.01 -15.44
C ALA A 128 -27.48 1.80 -14.20
N THR A 129 -27.62 2.86 -13.41
CA THR A 129 -28.47 2.90 -12.21
C THR A 129 -29.72 2.11 -12.52
N THR A 130 -29.78 0.91 -11.97
CA THR A 130 -30.95 0.06 -12.11
C THR A 130 -32.01 0.88 -11.41
N ASP A 131 -32.88 1.47 -12.23
CA ASP A 131 -34.02 2.26 -11.78
C ASP A 131 -34.66 1.46 -10.64
N LYS A 132 -34.92 2.10 -9.49
CA LYS A 132 -35.45 1.40 -8.30
C LYS A 132 -36.74 0.62 -8.64
N ASN A 133 -37.38 0.99 -9.75
CA ASN A 133 -38.51 0.31 -10.39
C ASN A 133 -38.20 -1.11 -10.91
N CYS A 134 -36.98 -1.40 -11.38
CA CYS A 134 -36.62 -2.67 -12.00
C CYS A 134 -36.32 -3.79 -10.98
N GLN A 135 -35.82 -3.45 -9.79
CA GLN A 135 -35.76 -4.38 -8.65
C GLN A 135 -37.17 -4.74 -8.17
N LEU A 136 -38.10 -3.78 -8.19
CA LEU A 136 -39.51 -4.03 -7.89
C LEU A 136 -40.16 -4.94 -8.94
N GLU A 137 -39.88 -4.71 -10.23
CA GLU A 137 -40.34 -5.60 -11.32
C GLU A 137 -39.77 -7.02 -11.22
N LEU A 138 -38.50 -7.21 -10.82
CA LEU A 138 -37.92 -8.56 -10.66
C LEU A 138 -38.58 -9.36 -9.54
N VAL A 139 -38.92 -8.71 -8.42
CA VAL A 139 -39.70 -9.32 -7.33
C VAL A 139 -41.15 -9.56 -7.76
N PHE A 140 -41.74 -8.63 -8.52
CA PHE A 140 -43.10 -8.78 -9.05
C PHE A 140 -43.19 -9.93 -10.07
N VAL A 141 -42.22 -10.05 -10.98
CA VAL A 141 -42.14 -11.11 -12.01
C VAL A 141 -41.93 -12.48 -11.38
N ASN A 142 -41.08 -12.61 -10.37
CA ASN A 142 -40.93 -13.87 -9.62
C ASN A 142 -42.17 -14.25 -8.79
N SER A 143 -42.98 -13.27 -8.38
CA SER A 143 -44.19 -13.50 -7.57
C SER A 143 -45.46 -13.68 -8.42
N THR A 144 -45.49 -13.21 -9.67
CA THR A 144 -46.71 -13.21 -10.52
C THR A 144 -46.66 -14.14 -11.73
N LEU A 145 -45.51 -14.67 -12.16
CA LEU A 145 -45.43 -15.48 -13.38
C LEU A 145 -44.95 -16.91 -13.12
N GLY A 146 -45.89 -17.72 -12.65
CA GLY A 146 -46.06 -19.03 -13.27
C GLY A 146 -46.34 -18.82 -14.77
N LEU A 147 -45.35 -19.16 -15.61
CA LEU A 147 -45.43 -19.33 -17.06
C LEU A 147 -46.20 -18.26 -17.85
N HIS A 148 -45.46 -17.34 -18.48
CA HIS A 148 -45.79 -16.97 -19.87
C HIS A 148 -44.52 -16.65 -20.68
N ASN A 149 -44.28 -17.50 -21.69
CA ASN A 149 -43.23 -17.35 -22.70
C ASN A 149 -43.51 -16.11 -23.57
N THR A 150 -42.99 -14.94 -23.20
CA THR A 150 -42.87 -13.81 -24.13
C THR A 150 -41.39 -13.63 -24.51
N SER A 151 -41.11 -13.47 -25.81
CA SER A 151 -39.74 -13.31 -26.36
C SER A 151 -38.97 -12.17 -25.68
N SER A 152 -39.68 -11.08 -25.34
CA SER A 152 -39.13 -9.91 -24.67
C SER A 152 -38.51 -10.20 -23.29
N GLY A 153 -39.06 -11.14 -22.52
CA GLY A 153 -38.51 -11.54 -21.22
C GLY A 153 -37.23 -12.36 -21.34
N LYS A 154 -37.11 -13.19 -22.39
CA LYS A 154 -35.89 -13.97 -22.67
C LYS A 154 -34.75 -13.08 -23.14
N ASP A 155 -35.05 -12.04 -23.91
CA ASP A 155 -34.06 -11.07 -24.38
C ASP A 155 -33.54 -10.19 -23.23
N ALA A 156 -34.42 -9.78 -22.31
CA ALA A 156 -34.04 -9.08 -21.10
C ALA A 156 -33.15 -9.96 -20.20
N LEU A 157 -33.54 -11.21 -19.94
CA LEU A 157 -32.73 -12.16 -19.16
C LEU A 157 -31.37 -12.40 -19.82
N SER A 158 -31.34 -12.64 -21.14
CA SER A 158 -30.12 -12.81 -21.93
C SER A 158 -29.20 -11.60 -21.82
N SER A 159 -29.74 -10.38 -21.88
CA SER A 159 -28.96 -9.15 -21.74
C SER A 159 -28.37 -8.97 -20.34
N VAL A 160 -29.09 -9.38 -19.30
CA VAL A 160 -28.64 -9.35 -17.90
C VAL A 160 -27.56 -10.40 -17.66
N PHE A 161 -27.76 -11.63 -18.14
CA PHE A 161 -26.75 -12.70 -18.09
C PHE A 161 -25.48 -12.33 -18.87
N LYS A 162 -25.62 -11.67 -20.03
CA LYS A 162 -24.49 -11.18 -20.81
C LYS A 162 -23.73 -10.07 -20.08
N LYS A 163 -24.42 -9.15 -19.41
CA LYS A 163 -23.78 -8.12 -18.56
C LYS A 163 -23.08 -8.70 -17.33
N LEU A 164 -23.67 -9.70 -16.67
CA LEU A 164 -23.07 -10.44 -15.55
C LEU A 164 -21.80 -11.19 -15.99
N SER A 165 -21.83 -11.85 -17.15
CA SER A 165 -20.67 -12.55 -17.72
C SER A 165 -19.52 -11.59 -18.09
N THR A 166 -19.83 -10.43 -18.69
CA THR A 166 -18.80 -9.40 -18.97
C THR A 166 -18.19 -8.86 -17.67
N SER A 167 -18.99 -8.72 -16.61
CA SER A 167 -18.53 -8.31 -15.28
C SER A 167 -17.57 -9.33 -14.65
N GLU A 168 -17.86 -10.63 -14.78
CA GLU A 168 -16.96 -11.70 -14.34
C GLU A 168 -15.66 -11.80 -15.17
N GLN A 169 -15.73 -11.53 -16.49
CA GLN A 169 -14.53 -11.48 -17.33
C GLN A 169 -13.61 -10.30 -16.97
N ASN A 170 -14.19 -9.14 -16.64
CA ASN A 170 -13.44 -7.97 -16.18
C ASN A 170 -12.75 -8.25 -14.82
N LYS A 171 -13.37 -9.06 -13.97
CA LYS A 171 -12.83 -9.55 -12.68
C LYS A 171 -11.54 -10.37 -12.87
N LEU A 172 -11.52 -11.26 -13.86
CA LEU A 172 -10.35 -12.08 -14.19
C LEU A 172 -9.20 -11.25 -14.79
N LEU A 173 -9.53 -10.20 -15.53
CA LEU A 173 -8.54 -9.24 -16.04
C LEU A 173 -7.93 -8.41 -14.91
N GLU A 174 -8.70 -8.13 -13.86
CA GLU A 174 -8.25 -7.44 -12.66
C GLU A 174 -7.17 -8.22 -11.92
N ASP A 175 -7.43 -9.49 -11.65
CA ASP A 175 -6.48 -10.39 -11.01
C ASP A 175 -5.19 -10.56 -11.83
N ARG A 176 -5.27 -10.47 -13.17
CA ARG A 176 -4.10 -10.51 -14.06
C ARG A 176 -3.24 -9.26 -14.00
N GLY A 177 -3.84 -8.09 -13.83
CA GLY A 177 -3.13 -6.82 -13.63
C GLY A 177 -2.32 -6.82 -12.32
N GLU A 178 -2.89 -7.40 -11.27
CA GLU A 178 -2.24 -7.49 -9.95
C GLU A 178 -0.96 -8.35 -9.99
N ILE A 179 -0.96 -9.46 -10.74
CA ILE A 179 0.23 -10.32 -10.94
C ILE A 179 1.43 -9.53 -11.48
N VAL A 180 1.15 -8.60 -12.40
CA VAL A 180 2.19 -7.82 -13.10
C VAL A 180 2.67 -6.65 -12.26
N HIS A 181 1.79 -6.08 -11.42
CA HIS A 181 2.11 -4.97 -10.55
C HIS A 181 2.87 -5.34 -9.27
N SER A 182 2.66 -6.55 -8.74
CA SER A 182 3.19 -6.94 -7.43
C SER A 182 4.69 -6.69 -7.17
N PRO A 183 5.63 -6.80 -8.14
CA PRO A 183 7.04 -6.52 -7.85
C PRO A 183 7.38 -5.03 -7.85
N LEU A 184 6.49 -4.13 -8.31
CA LEU A 184 6.79 -2.70 -8.46
C LEU A 184 7.12 -2.02 -7.14
N SER A 185 6.32 -2.27 -6.10
CA SER A 185 6.53 -1.69 -4.76
C SER A 185 7.83 -2.20 -4.13
N ALA A 186 8.05 -3.52 -4.14
CA ALA A 186 9.24 -4.15 -3.59
C ALA A 186 10.52 -3.74 -4.33
N LEU A 187 10.48 -3.63 -5.66
CA LEU A 187 11.63 -3.18 -6.46
C LEU A 187 11.95 -1.71 -6.24
N SER A 188 10.93 -0.86 -6.06
CA SER A 188 11.13 0.55 -5.71
C SER A 188 11.80 0.70 -4.34
N ASP A 189 11.28 0.00 -3.33
CA ASP A 189 11.85 0.00 -1.98
C ASP A 189 13.28 -0.54 -1.95
N SER A 190 13.51 -1.68 -2.59
CA SER A 190 14.86 -2.26 -2.69
C SER A 190 15.83 -1.32 -3.42
N GLY A 191 15.38 -0.70 -4.52
CA GLY A 191 16.23 0.19 -5.31
C GLY A 191 16.55 1.49 -4.59
N CYS A 192 15.59 2.02 -3.82
CA CYS A 192 15.78 3.18 -2.97
C CYS A 192 16.82 2.90 -1.86
N ILE A 193 16.67 1.79 -1.13
CA ILE A 193 17.60 1.38 -0.08
C ILE A 193 19.01 1.13 -0.66
N GLU A 194 19.09 0.51 -1.84
CA GLU A 194 20.35 0.25 -2.54
C GLU A 194 21.09 1.55 -2.90
N HIS A 195 20.35 2.60 -3.25
CA HIS A 195 20.92 3.91 -3.60
C HIS A 195 21.32 4.73 -2.37
N ILE A 196 20.51 4.70 -1.30
CA ILE A 196 20.79 5.37 -0.03
C ILE A 196 22.01 4.73 0.68
N GLY A 197 22.18 3.41 0.55
CA GLY A 197 23.22 2.64 1.21
C GLY A 197 22.90 2.31 2.67
N MET A 198 23.58 1.30 3.22
CA MET A 198 23.32 0.80 4.58
C MET A 198 23.68 1.80 5.69
N GLU A 199 24.47 2.82 5.39
CA GLU A 199 24.93 3.83 6.35
C GLU A 199 23.85 4.89 6.65
N ASN A 200 22.93 5.14 5.70
CA ASN A 200 21.90 6.19 5.80
C ASN A 200 20.47 5.63 5.80
N VAL A 201 20.26 4.42 6.35
CA VAL A 201 18.94 3.75 6.35
C VAL A 201 17.87 4.56 7.11
N ASP A 202 18.27 5.44 8.02
CA ASP A 202 17.41 6.43 8.67
C ASP A 202 16.73 7.39 7.69
N LYS A 203 17.33 7.66 6.52
CA LYS A 203 16.73 8.48 5.47
C LYS A 203 15.62 7.76 4.69
N TYR A 204 15.53 6.43 4.75
CA TYR A 204 14.55 5.65 3.99
C TYR A 204 13.10 5.99 4.37
N GLY A 205 12.80 6.15 5.66
CA GLY A 205 11.43 6.52 6.10
C GLY A 205 10.98 7.87 5.56
N PHE A 206 11.88 8.86 5.55
CA PHE A 206 11.64 10.18 4.93
C PHE A 206 11.45 10.11 3.42
N GLN A 207 12.01 9.09 2.77
CA GLN A 207 11.86 8.88 1.36
C GLN A 207 10.52 8.21 1.04
N ARG A 208 10.08 7.29 1.90
CA ARG A 208 8.81 6.56 1.77
C ARG A 208 7.58 7.43 2.06
N CYS A 209 7.69 8.41 2.95
CA CYS A 209 6.57 9.29 3.33
C CYS A 209 6.01 10.10 2.15
N TRP A 210 6.79 10.32 1.09
CA TRP A 210 6.32 10.97 -0.14
C TRP A 210 5.18 10.21 -0.82
N ALA A 211 5.05 8.90 -0.60
CA ALA A 211 3.92 8.12 -1.09
C ALA A 211 2.60 8.51 -0.39
N SER A 212 2.63 8.68 0.94
CA SER A 212 1.46 9.12 1.72
C SER A 212 1.06 10.55 1.37
N PHE A 213 2.01 11.42 1.01
CA PHE A 213 1.70 12.75 0.46
C PHE A 213 0.96 12.70 -0.89
N GLY A 214 1.16 11.64 -1.68
CA GLY A 214 0.46 11.45 -2.95
C GLY A 214 -1.04 11.17 -2.77
N PHE A 215 -1.43 10.52 -1.67
CA PHE A 215 -2.83 10.25 -1.32
C PHE A 215 -3.55 11.55 -0.91
N GLY A 216 -4.07 12.29 -1.89
CA GLY A 216 -4.79 13.54 -1.69
C GLY A 216 -6.32 13.43 -1.65
N LEU A 217 -6.97 14.49 -1.17
CA LEU A 217 -8.41 14.69 -1.33
C LEU A 217 -8.71 15.14 -2.75
N PHE A 218 -9.43 14.31 -3.51
CA PHE A 218 -9.86 14.69 -4.83
C PHE A 218 -11.34 14.42 -5.01
N ASP A 219 -12.06 15.42 -5.54
CA ASP A 219 -13.32 15.17 -6.20
C ASP A 219 -13.13 14.13 -7.30
N TYR A 220 -14.15 13.30 -7.53
CA TYR A 220 -14.08 12.17 -8.47
C TYR A 220 -13.48 12.56 -9.84
N HIS A 221 -13.92 13.67 -10.44
CA HIS A 221 -13.39 14.13 -11.72
C HIS A 221 -11.92 14.58 -11.65
N VAL A 222 -11.57 15.32 -10.59
CA VAL A 222 -10.20 15.78 -10.36
C VAL A 222 -9.26 14.60 -10.12
N ALA A 223 -9.76 13.54 -9.47
CA ALA A 223 -9.01 12.33 -9.19
C ALA A 223 -8.51 11.65 -10.47
N PHE A 224 -9.29 11.61 -11.56
CA PHE A 224 -8.84 11.01 -12.83
C PHE A 224 -7.73 11.80 -13.51
N TYR A 225 -7.82 13.13 -13.52
CA TYR A 225 -6.77 13.97 -14.10
C TYR A 225 -5.49 13.93 -13.26
N PHE A 226 -5.64 13.97 -11.93
CA PHE A 226 -4.51 13.83 -11.01
C PHE A 226 -3.85 12.46 -11.14
N PHE A 227 -4.64 11.40 -11.25
CA PHE A 227 -4.18 10.04 -11.52
C PHE A 227 -3.36 9.96 -12.81
N ALA A 228 -3.85 10.55 -13.91
CA ALA A 228 -3.13 10.55 -15.19
C ALA A 228 -1.78 11.29 -15.07
N GLY A 229 -1.75 12.43 -14.38
CA GLY A 229 -0.52 13.16 -14.09
C GLY A 229 0.46 12.33 -13.25
N CYS A 230 -0.03 11.67 -12.20
CA CYS A 230 0.76 10.77 -11.36
C CYS A 230 1.36 9.61 -12.16
N MET A 231 0.59 9.00 -13.07
CA MET A 231 1.08 7.93 -13.95
C MET A 231 2.21 8.40 -14.87
N ILE A 232 2.10 9.60 -15.43
CA ILE A 232 3.17 10.18 -16.27
C ILE A 232 4.44 10.36 -15.43
N ILE A 233 4.32 10.87 -14.19
CA ILE A 233 5.44 11.02 -13.26
C ILE A 233 6.06 9.65 -12.91
N VAL A 234 5.25 8.62 -12.64
CA VAL A 234 5.72 7.26 -12.35
C VAL A 234 6.47 6.68 -13.54
N ILE A 235 5.98 6.87 -14.77
CA ILE A 235 6.65 6.37 -15.98
C ILE A 235 7.99 7.07 -16.17
N ILE A 236 8.02 8.41 -16.12
CA ILE A 236 9.26 9.19 -16.28
C ILE A 236 10.28 8.81 -15.20
N SER A 237 9.85 8.72 -13.94
CA SER A 237 10.72 8.33 -12.83
C SER A 237 11.18 6.88 -12.92
N ALA A 238 10.35 5.94 -13.37
CA ALA A 238 10.74 4.54 -13.62
C ALA A 238 11.81 4.42 -14.71
N PHE A 239 11.75 5.25 -15.77
CA PHE A 239 12.82 5.32 -16.77
C PHE A 239 14.12 5.90 -16.22
N MET A 240 14.04 6.89 -15.34
CA MET A 240 15.20 7.52 -14.69
C MET A 240 15.78 6.67 -13.56
N PHE A 241 15.01 5.73 -13.02
CA PHE A 241 15.42 4.84 -11.94
C PHE A 241 16.68 4.05 -12.31
N SER A 242 17.63 3.98 -11.38
CA SER A 242 18.92 3.32 -11.56
C SER A 242 19.15 2.33 -10.43
N PHE A 243 19.63 1.13 -10.77
CA PHE A 243 20.03 0.08 -9.82
C PHE A 243 21.57 -0.05 -9.88
N PRO A 244 22.33 0.69 -9.04
CA PRO A 244 23.79 0.74 -9.12
C PRO A 244 24.47 -0.60 -8.81
N HIS A 245 23.96 -1.37 -7.84
CA HIS A 245 24.49 -2.67 -7.46
C HIS A 245 24.25 -3.72 -8.56
N GLU A 246 23.11 -3.67 -9.25
CA GLU A 246 22.87 -4.54 -10.40
C GLU A 246 23.88 -4.27 -11.53
N LYS A 247 24.16 -2.99 -11.81
CA LYS A 247 25.16 -2.58 -12.81
C LYS A 247 26.56 -3.03 -12.41
N ALA A 248 26.95 -2.84 -11.15
CA ALA A 248 28.23 -3.29 -10.62
C ALA A 248 28.35 -4.83 -10.65
N ALA A 249 27.31 -5.57 -10.25
CA ALA A 249 27.32 -7.03 -10.28
C ALA A 249 27.40 -7.59 -11.71
N LYS A 250 26.76 -6.92 -12.70
CA LYS A 250 26.93 -7.21 -14.14
C LYS A 250 28.36 -6.96 -14.60
N ALA A 251 28.94 -5.82 -14.26
CA ALA A 251 30.30 -5.47 -14.64
C ALA A 251 31.35 -6.45 -14.07
N ASP A 252 31.19 -6.84 -12.80
CA ASP A 252 32.11 -7.72 -12.08
C ASP A 252 31.87 -9.23 -12.34
N ASN A 253 30.91 -9.61 -13.21
CA ASN A 253 30.51 -11.01 -13.44
C ASN A 253 30.30 -11.84 -12.15
N LYS A 254 29.81 -11.21 -11.07
CA LYS A 254 29.58 -11.89 -9.79
C LYS A 254 28.67 -13.12 -9.98
N PRO A 255 28.87 -14.22 -9.23
CA PRO A 255 27.99 -15.38 -9.33
C PRO A 255 26.55 -14.99 -9.00
N LYS A 256 25.60 -15.52 -9.77
CA LYS A 256 24.16 -15.27 -9.55
C LYS A 256 23.74 -15.84 -8.19
N PRO A 257 22.81 -15.18 -7.46
CA PRO A 257 22.36 -15.66 -6.16
C PRO A 257 21.73 -17.06 -6.27
N ASN A 258 22.14 -17.98 -5.39
CA ASN A 258 21.64 -19.35 -5.37
C ASN A 258 20.34 -19.43 -4.57
N ILE A 259 19.22 -19.72 -5.25
CA ILE A 259 17.90 -19.71 -4.60
C ILE A 259 17.76 -20.73 -3.49
N LYS A 260 18.50 -21.85 -3.54
CA LYS A 260 18.46 -22.87 -2.49
C LYS A 260 18.97 -22.30 -1.17
N HIS A 261 20.00 -21.45 -1.23
CA HIS A 261 20.54 -20.78 -0.04
C HIS A 261 19.56 -19.74 0.49
N THR A 262 18.97 -18.93 -0.38
CA THR A 262 17.95 -17.94 0.00
C THR A 262 16.71 -18.61 0.61
N PHE A 263 16.23 -19.70 0.01
CA PHE A 263 15.08 -20.44 0.55
C PHE A 263 15.38 -21.11 1.89
N LYS A 264 16.59 -21.64 2.06
CA LYS A 264 17.05 -22.17 3.36
C LYS A 264 17.09 -21.09 4.43
N LEU A 265 17.48 -19.85 4.07
CA LEU A 265 17.45 -18.71 4.98
C LEU A 265 16.02 -18.38 5.43
N PHE A 266 15.06 -18.36 4.50
CA PHE A 266 13.64 -18.15 4.82
C PHE A 266 13.05 -19.21 5.75
N MET A 267 13.54 -20.45 5.70
CA MET A 267 13.12 -21.56 6.58
C MET A 267 13.83 -21.59 7.94
N THR A 268 14.63 -20.57 8.27
CA THR A 268 15.17 -20.42 9.63
C THR A 268 14.04 -19.97 10.57
N PRO A 269 13.89 -20.54 11.78
CA PRO A 269 12.75 -20.29 12.66
C PRO A 269 12.49 -18.79 12.94
N HIS A 270 13.55 -17.99 13.07
CA HIS A 270 13.45 -16.54 13.28
C HIS A 270 12.77 -15.81 12.09
N TYR A 271 13.16 -16.11 10.85
CA TYR A 271 12.54 -15.51 9.67
C TYR A 271 11.14 -16.06 9.44
N CYS A 272 10.90 -17.35 9.72
CA CYS A 272 9.55 -17.92 9.67
C CYS A 272 8.59 -17.20 10.63
N SER A 273 8.98 -16.97 11.89
CA SER A 273 8.12 -16.25 12.84
C SER A 273 7.80 -14.83 12.36
N TRP A 274 8.78 -14.16 11.77
CA TRP A 274 8.59 -12.82 11.23
C TRP A 274 7.65 -12.79 10.01
N LEU A 275 7.79 -13.75 9.09
CA LEU A 275 6.90 -13.92 7.94
C LEU A 275 5.46 -14.21 8.35
N VAL A 276 5.25 -15.05 9.37
CA VAL A 276 3.91 -15.33 9.91
C VAL A 276 3.28 -14.05 10.47
N CYS A 277 4.04 -13.27 11.26
CA CYS A 277 3.57 -11.97 11.74
C CYS A 277 3.18 -11.03 10.59
N MET A 278 4.02 -10.91 9.56
CA MET A 278 3.71 -10.10 8.37
C MET A 278 2.48 -10.59 7.62
N PHE A 279 2.30 -11.91 7.51
CA PHE A 279 1.14 -12.50 6.84
C PHE A 279 -0.15 -12.16 7.59
N VAL A 280 -0.18 -12.33 8.92
CA VAL A 280 -1.34 -11.99 9.75
C VAL A 280 -1.65 -10.49 9.68
N MET A 281 -0.63 -9.64 9.83
CA MET A 281 -0.78 -8.18 9.71
C MET A 281 -1.28 -7.78 8.32
N GLY A 282 -0.79 -8.41 7.26
CA GLY A 282 -1.21 -8.18 5.88
C GLY A 282 -2.68 -8.54 5.66
N MET A 283 -3.17 -9.65 6.21
CA MET A 283 -4.59 -10.03 6.17
C MET A 283 -5.47 -8.99 6.88
N CYS A 284 -5.08 -8.59 8.10
CA CYS A 284 -5.76 -7.55 8.87
C CYS A 284 -5.81 -6.22 8.09
N ASN A 285 -4.68 -5.77 7.56
CA ASN A 285 -4.62 -4.56 6.75
C ASN A 285 -5.54 -4.67 5.51
N GLY A 286 -5.54 -5.82 4.81
CA GLY A 286 -6.40 -6.05 3.65
C GLY A 286 -7.90 -5.90 3.95
N VAL A 287 -8.36 -6.37 5.12
CA VAL A 287 -9.76 -6.22 5.54
C VAL A 287 -10.13 -4.75 5.76
N ILE A 288 -9.26 -3.97 6.43
CA ILE A 288 -9.47 -2.54 6.65
C ILE A 288 -9.56 -1.82 5.30
N TRP A 289 -8.57 -2.02 4.42
CA TRP A 289 -8.55 -1.35 3.11
C TRP A 289 -9.75 -1.70 2.22
N ALA A 290 -10.28 -2.92 2.31
CA ALA A 290 -11.42 -3.35 1.52
C ALA A 290 -12.76 -2.82 2.06
N PHE A 291 -12.95 -2.85 3.40
CA PHE A 291 -14.28 -2.70 4.00
C PHE A 291 -14.46 -1.44 4.85
N LEU A 292 -13.40 -0.72 5.25
CA LEU A 292 -13.53 0.44 6.14
C LEU A 292 -14.44 1.53 5.54
N TYR A 293 -14.17 1.94 4.30
CA TYR A 293 -14.95 3.00 3.65
C TYR A 293 -16.41 2.59 3.41
N TRP A 294 -16.64 1.31 3.12
CA TRP A 294 -18.00 0.78 3.03
C TRP A 294 -18.69 0.77 4.41
N HIS A 295 -17.99 0.36 5.46
CA HIS A 295 -18.53 0.42 6.81
C HIS A 295 -18.92 1.85 7.21
N MET A 296 -18.06 2.84 6.91
CA MET A 296 -18.38 4.26 7.10
C MET A 296 -19.66 4.69 6.36
N GLU A 297 -19.79 4.31 5.08
CA GLU A 297 -20.97 4.63 4.29
C GLU A 297 -22.24 3.98 4.88
N ASN A 298 -22.15 2.74 5.37
CA ASN A 298 -23.29 2.05 5.99
C ASN A 298 -23.71 2.68 7.34
N LEU A 299 -22.78 3.31 8.06
CA LEU A 299 -23.07 4.11 9.26
C LEU A 299 -23.69 5.49 8.92
N GLY A 300 -23.87 5.81 7.63
CA GLY A 300 -24.39 7.09 7.16
C GLY A 300 -23.36 8.21 7.14
N ALA A 301 -22.06 7.89 7.07
CA ALA A 301 -21.02 8.91 6.93
C ALA A 301 -21.19 9.72 5.65
N SER A 302 -20.97 11.04 5.74
CA SER A 302 -20.92 11.89 4.55
C SER A 302 -19.67 11.57 3.72
N GLN A 303 -19.71 11.87 2.41
CA GLN A 303 -18.54 11.71 1.52
C GLN A 303 -17.33 12.53 2.01
N LEU A 304 -17.59 13.69 2.63
CA LEU A 304 -16.55 14.50 3.26
C LEU A 304 -15.90 13.80 4.46
N LEU A 305 -16.66 13.07 5.28
CA LEU A 305 -16.12 12.33 6.43
C LEU A 305 -15.26 11.14 5.98
N ILE A 306 -15.68 10.44 4.92
CA ILE A 306 -14.91 9.36 4.28
C ILE A 306 -13.57 9.92 3.78
N GLY A 307 -13.60 11.03 3.02
CA GLY A 307 -12.39 11.70 2.54
C GLY A 307 -11.48 12.18 3.68
N LEU A 308 -12.07 12.78 4.73
CA LEU A 308 -11.32 13.25 5.89
C LEU A 308 -10.62 12.11 6.64
N SER A 309 -11.23 10.93 6.75
CA SER A 309 -10.59 9.76 7.36
C SER A 309 -9.31 9.36 6.64
N SER A 310 -9.32 9.39 5.30
CA SER A 310 -8.13 9.11 4.47
C SER A 310 -7.03 10.14 4.73
N VAL A 311 -7.37 11.43 4.88
CA VAL A 311 -6.37 12.45 5.21
C VAL A 311 -5.75 12.22 6.58
N VAL A 312 -6.56 11.93 7.59
CA VAL A 312 -6.07 11.66 8.94
C VAL A 312 -5.15 10.43 8.95
N ASN A 313 -5.54 9.38 8.21
CA ASN A 313 -4.75 8.17 8.00
C ASN A 313 -3.35 8.49 7.45
N ASN A 314 -3.29 9.27 6.35
CA ASN A 314 -2.02 9.65 5.71
C ASN A 314 -1.18 10.60 6.57
N ILE A 315 -1.79 11.57 7.25
CA ILE A 315 -1.07 12.48 8.15
C ILE A 315 -0.46 11.70 9.31
N ALA A 316 -1.18 10.75 9.90
CA ALA A 316 -0.67 9.91 10.99
C ALA A 316 0.52 9.05 10.54
N GLU A 317 0.46 8.49 9.32
CA GLU A 317 1.56 7.75 8.72
C GLU A 317 2.80 8.65 8.50
N ILE A 318 2.60 9.85 7.95
CA ILE A 318 3.68 10.82 7.76
C ILE A 318 4.32 11.15 9.11
N ILE A 319 3.54 11.56 10.11
CA ILE A 319 4.07 11.89 11.45
C ILE A 319 4.89 10.72 12.02
N THR A 320 4.39 9.50 11.87
CA THR A 320 5.09 8.33 12.41
C THR A 320 6.41 8.08 11.69
N PHE A 321 6.50 8.24 10.37
CA PHE A 321 7.77 8.13 9.64
C PHE A 321 8.83 9.14 10.10
N PHE A 322 8.44 10.33 10.58
CA PHE A 322 9.39 11.30 11.13
C PHE A 322 9.86 10.92 12.54
N VAL A 323 8.99 10.30 13.35
CA VAL A 323 9.25 9.99 14.77
C VAL A 323 9.85 8.59 14.97
N ILE A 324 9.72 7.71 13.98
CA ILE A 324 10.04 6.28 14.11
C ILE A 324 11.50 6.00 14.47
N PHE A 325 12.47 6.62 13.79
CA PHE A 325 13.89 6.30 14.01
C PHE A 325 14.39 6.73 15.40
N PRO A 326 14.09 7.95 15.89
CA PRO A 326 14.36 8.32 17.28
C PRO A 326 13.73 7.35 18.29
N LEU A 327 12.53 6.85 17.99
CA LEU A 327 11.80 5.96 18.87
C LEU A 327 12.39 4.54 18.89
N ILE A 328 12.74 3.99 17.71
CA ILE A 328 13.42 2.70 17.58
C ILE A 328 14.78 2.74 18.29
N LYS A 329 15.52 3.85 18.19
CA LYS A 329 16.82 3.99 18.88
C LYS A 329 16.68 3.98 20.41
N LYS A 330 15.57 4.48 20.96
CA LYS A 330 15.30 4.54 22.41
C LYS A 330 14.68 3.26 22.97
N VAL A 331 13.71 2.69 22.27
CA VAL A 331 12.86 1.58 22.75
C VAL A 331 13.35 0.22 22.25
N GLY A 332 14.08 0.20 21.14
CA GLY A 332 14.46 -1.00 20.42
C GLY A 332 13.40 -1.46 19.42
N VAL A 333 13.81 -2.29 18.46
CA VAL A 333 12.97 -2.74 17.34
C VAL A 333 11.83 -3.66 17.81
N MET A 334 12.12 -4.61 18.70
CA MET A 334 11.16 -5.65 19.10
C MET A 334 9.95 -5.11 19.89
N PRO A 335 10.10 -4.26 20.93
CA PRO A 335 8.93 -3.71 21.62
C PRO A 335 8.12 -2.77 20.73
N PHE A 336 8.78 -2.05 19.81
CA PHE A 336 8.09 -1.21 18.85
C PHE A 336 7.21 -2.03 17.89
N MET A 337 7.71 -3.16 17.38
CA MET A 337 6.91 -4.09 16.59
C MET A 337 5.69 -4.63 17.36
N ILE A 338 5.85 -4.99 18.64
CA ILE A 338 4.74 -5.46 19.48
C ILE A 338 3.69 -4.36 19.66
N LEU A 339 4.13 -3.12 19.86
CA LEU A 339 3.24 -1.96 19.99
C LEU A 339 2.39 -1.74 18.73
N GLY A 340 2.98 -1.90 17.53
CA GLY A 340 2.22 -1.83 16.27
C GLY A 340 1.15 -2.93 16.18
N ILE A 341 1.49 -4.17 16.53
CA ILE A 341 0.52 -5.29 16.56
C ILE A 341 -0.64 -5.00 17.53
N LEU A 342 -0.33 -4.50 18.73
CA LEU A 342 -1.34 -4.11 19.72
C LEU A 342 -2.21 -2.96 19.22
N GLY A 343 -1.63 -1.98 18.52
CA GLY A 343 -2.36 -0.90 17.86
C GLY A 343 -3.37 -1.41 16.83
N TYR A 344 -2.98 -2.39 16.00
CA TYR A 344 -3.88 -3.03 15.05
C TYR A 344 -5.03 -3.77 15.74
N ILE A 345 -4.75 -4.52 16.82
CA ILE A 345 -5.81 -5.20 17.58
C ILE A 345 -6.80 -4.19 18.16
N ALA A 346 -6.30 -3.13 18.81
CA ALA A 346 -7.13 -2.07 19.37
C ALA A 346 -8.01 -1.42 18.28
N ARG A 347 -7.42 -1.14 17.11
CA ARG A 347 -8.15 -0.57 15.96
C ARG A 347 -9.31 -1.45 15.51
N PHE A 348 -9.08 -2.75 15.34
CA PHE A 348 -10.13 -3.70 14.96
C PHE A 348 -11.24 -3.79 16.01
N CYS A 349 -10.87 -3.84 17.29
CA CYS A 349 -11.84 -3.83 18.37
C CYS A 349 -12.71 -2.57 18.33
N VAL A 350 -12.12 -1.40 18.15
CA VAL A 350 -12.88 -0.15 18.13
C VAL A 350 -13.82 -0.08 16.92
N PHE A 351 -13.38 -0.48 15.72
CA PHE A 351 -14.26 -0.55 14.54
C PHE A 351 -15.43 -1.51 14.71
N ALA A 352 -15.27 -2.60 15.47
CA ALA A 352 -16.36 -3.55 15.70
C ALA A 352 -17.50 -2.99 16.57
N PHE A 353 -17.23 -2.00 17.44
CA PHE A 353 -18.21 -1.43 18.37
C PHE A 353 -18.65 0.00 18.01
N ILE A 354 -18.08 0.60 16.97
CA ILE A 354 -18.42 1.95 16.54
C ILE A 354 -19.81 1.96 15.89
N ASN A 355 -20.69 2.80 16.44
CA ASN A 355 -22.00 3.10 15.84
C ASN A 355 -22.06 4.51 15.25
N ASN A 356 -21.19 5.42 15.69
CA ASN A 356 -21.14 6.80 15.21
C ASN A 356 -19.88 6.99 14.35
N PRO A 357 -20.02 7.40 13.07
CA PRO A 357 -18.91 7.44 12.12
C PRO A 357 -17.82 8.46 12.48
N TRP A 358 -18.11 9.46 13.32
CA TRP A 358 -17.12 10.47 13.73
C TRP A 358 -16.00 9.89 14.61
N PHE A 359 -16.26 8.81 15.35
CA PHE A 359 -15.24 8.15 16.18
C PHE A 359 -14.19 7.38 15.39
N ILE A 360 -14.36 7.27 14.07
CA ILE A 360 -13.36 6.64 13.20
C ILE A 360 -12.13 7.53 13.05
N LEU A 361 -12.29 8.86 13.03
CA LEU A 361 -11.18 9.81 12.87
C LEU A 361 -10.07 9.66 13.93
N PRO A 362 -10.34 9.63 15.25
CA PRO A 362 -9.28 9.43 16.23
C PRO A 362 -8.63 8.04 16.14
N VAL A 363 -9.37 7.03 15.67
CA VAL A 363 -8.86 5.66 15.49
C VAL A 363 -7.92 5.58 14.28
N GLU A 364 -8.17 6.39 13.24
CA GLU A 364 -7.26 6.49 12.08
C GLU A 364 -5.86 6.97 12.45
N VAL A 365 -5.69 7.66 13.58
CA VAL A 365 -4.35 8.04 14.08
C VAL A 365 -3.49 6.80 14.39
N LEU A 366 -4.13 5.68 14.79
CA LEU A 366 -3.44 4.41 15.01
C LEU A 366 -2.91 3.78 13.71
N GLN A 367 -3.30 4.26 12.53
CA GLN A 367 -2.71 3.81 11.25
C GLN A 367 -1.21 4.01 11.23
N GLY A 368 -0.72 5.12 11.78
CA GLY A 368 0.69 5.46 11.69
C GLY A 368 1.59 4.46 12.42
N MET A 369 1.06 3.74 13.42
CA MET A 369 1.80 2.88 14.34
C MET A 369 2.16 1.49 13.82
#